data_AF-A0A504YEZ6-F1
#
_entry.id   AF-A0A504YEZ6-F1
#
_cell.length_a   1.000
_cell.length_b   1.000
_cell.length_c   1.000
_cell.angle_alpha   90.00
_cell.angle_beta   90.00
_cell.angle_gamma   90.00
#
_symmetry.space_group_name_H-M   'P 1'
#
loop_
_entity.id
_entity.type
_entity.pdbx_description
1 polymer ?
#
loop_
_entity_poly.entity_id
_entity_poly.type
_entity_poly.pdbx_seq_one_letter_code
_entity_poly.pdbx_strand_id
1 'polypeptide(L)'
;MLVIRAIRSRVSNLPTAFSRSATAVLSPLEKKYFPQIGNREIVGYGRSGVPTYYDDISCPFPAIRFRNHDDKIEVLRKKEEGPWKWGENVIRDEVENPMSLYRHSFCRTLAESMAPTGMWKMGFAWGFMVMTVGLFFFLYVRLFIVDVPVNVMQLPEYREAL
;
A
#
# COMPACT_ATOMS: atom_id res chain seq x y z
N MET A 1 60.32 40.71 -23.50
CA MET A 1 60.36 40.43 -22.05
C MET A 1 58.93 40.17 -21.58
N LEU A 2 58.47 38.92 -21.55
CA LEU A 2 57.14 38.54 -21.06
C LEU A 2 57.25 37.14 -20.44
N VAL A 3 57.24 37.07 -19.11
CA VAL A 3 57.33 35.83 -18.35
C VAL A 3 55.91 35.44 -17.93
N ILE A 4 55.39 34.38 -18.52
CA ILE A 4 54.10 33.78 -18.14
C ILE A 4 54.32 32.97 -16.86
N ARG A 5 53.82 33.46 -15.73
CA ARG A 5 53.79 32.71 -14.47
C ARG A 5 52.61 31.73 -14.49
N ALA A 6 52.90 30.43 -14.52
CA ALA A 6 51.92 29.38 -14.34
C ALA A 6 51.37 29.40 -12.90
N ILE A 7 50.06 29.65 -12.76
CA ILE A 7 49.34 29.53 -11.49
C ILE A 7 49.11 28.03 -11.25
N ARG A 8 49.91 27.43 -10.37
CA ARG A 8 49.71 26.05 -9.92
C ARG A 8 48.52 26.04 -8.95
N SER A 9 47.34 25.61 -9.41
CA SER A 9 46.17 25.46 -8.54
C SER A 9 46.46 24.37 -7.50
N ARG A 10 46.52 24.80 -6.23
CA ARG A 10 46.61 23.90 -5.08
C ARG A 10 45.22 23.28 -4.88
N VAL A 11 44.98 22.12 -5.48
CA VAL A 11 43.82 21.29 -5.13
C VAL A 11 44.06 20.83 -3.69
N SER A 12 43.31 21.39 -2.74
CA SER A 12 43.33 20.94 -1.36
C SER A 12 42.80 19.52 -1.30
N ASN A 13 43.61 18.60 -0.76
CA ASN A 13 43.18 17.25 -0.39
C ASN A 13 42.05 17.40 0.65
N LEU A 14 40.80 17.33 0.20
CA LEU A 14 39.66 17.11 1.08
C LEU A 14 39.88 15.75 1.75
N PRO A 15 39.80 15.64 3.08
CA PRO A 15 39.85 14.35 3.73
C PRO A 15 38.70 13.52 3.16
N THR A 16 39.02 12.41 2.51
CA THR A 16 38.05 11.39 2.12
C THR A 16 37.33 10.99 3.39
N ALA A 17 36.14 11.53 3.61
CA ALA A 17 35.31 11.17 4.74
C ALA A 17 35.16 9.66 4.70
N PHE A 18 35.69 8.98 5.71
CA PHE A 18 35.60 7.54 5.84
C PHE A 18 34.11 7.21 5.89
N SER A 19 33.55 6.77 4.77
CA SER A 19 32.17 6.32 4.69
C SER A 19 32.08 5.08 5.55
N ARG A 20 31.71 5.26 6.82
CA ARG A 20 31.33 4.14 7.67
C ARG A 20 30.20 3.42 6.94
N SER A 21 30.41 2.13 6.65
CA SER A 21 29.36 1.31 6.03
C SER A 21 28.08 1.47 6.84
N ALA A 22 26.99 1.88 6.21
CA ALA A 22 25.69 2.09 6.88
C ALA A 22 25.22 0.83 7.64
N THR A 23 25.68 -0.34 7.21
CA THR A 23 25.39 -1.64 7.82
C THR A 23 26.20 -1.95 9.08
N ALA A 24 27.20 -1.13 9.45
CA ALA A 24 28.02 -1.38 10.64
C ALA A 24 27.22 -1.23 11.95
N VAL A 25 26.20 -0.36 11.96
CA VAL A 25 25.39 -0.01 13.14
C VAL A 25 24.14 -0.89 13.28
N LEU A 26 23.73 -1.56 12.21
CA LEU A 26 22.50 -2.37 12.17
C LEU A 26 22.62 -3.66 13.00
N SER A 27 21.52 -4.14 13.55
CA SER A 27 21.43 -5.48 14.15
C SER A 27 21.60 -6.58 13.09
N PRO A 28 21.99 -7.82 13.46
CA PRO A 28 22.16 -8.91 12.49
C PRO A 28 20.90 -9.18 11.65
N LEU A 29 19.72 -9.03 12.28
CA LEU A 29 18.42 -9.20 11.62
C LEU A 29 18.16 -8.07 10.61
N GLU A 30 18.41 -6.82 10.98
CA GLU A 30 18.25 -5.68 10.07
C GLU A 30 19.23 -5.76 8.90
N LYS A 31 20.48 -6.19 9.13
CA LYS A 31 21.45 -6.42 8.05
C LYS A 31 20.96 -7.42 7.02
N LYS A 32 20.23 -8.47 7.45
CA LYS A 32 19.69 -9.49 6.55
C LYS A 32 18.66 -8.93 5.57
N TYR A 33 17.85 -7.96 6.01
CA TYR A 33 16.74 -7.41 5.22
C TYR A 33 17.01 -6.00 4.68
N PHE A 34 18.20 -5.45 4.92
CA PHE A 34 18.64 -4.20 4.31
C PHE A 34 19.02 -4.44 2.84
N PRO A 35 18.60 -3.59 1.88
CA PRO A 35 17.84 -2.34 2.03
C PRO A 35 16.32 -2.48 1.85
N GLN A 36 15.78 -3.69 1.72
CA GLN A 36 14.38 -3.95 1.33
C GLN A 36 13.36 -3.32 2.30
N ILE A 37 13.62 -3.43 3.60
CA ILE A 37 12.75 -2.89 4.65
C ILE A 37 13.03 -1.39 4.89
N GLY A 38 14.20 -0.89 4.52
CA GLY A 38 14.65 0.46 4.84
C GLY A 38 15.06 0.61 6.30
N ASN A 39 14.80 1.78 6.88
CA ASN A 39 15.13 2.11 8.28
C ASN A 39 13.93 1.88 9.22
N ARG A 40 13.14 0.82 8.99
CA ARG A 40 11.98 0.49 9.84
C ARG A 40 12.36 -0.49 10.93
N GLU A 41 11.80 -0.28 12.10
CA GLU A 41 11.96 -1.21 13.22
C GLU A 41 11.34 -2.57 12.92
N ILE A 42 12.07 -3.62 13.25
CA ILE A 42 11.55 -4.98 13.27
C ILE A 42 11.11 -5.30 14.70
N VAL A 43 9.80 -5.46 14.88
CA VAL A 43 9.14 -5.65 16.19
C VAL A 43 8.88 -7.12 16.48
N GLY A 44 8.75 -7.95 15.44
CA GLY A 44 8.45 -9.37 15.60
C GLY A 44 8.85 -10.21 14.38
N TYR A 45 8.49 -11.49 14.42
CA TYR A 45 8.91 -12.48 13.42
C TYR A 45 8.06 -12.48 12.13
N GLY A 46 6.80 -12.04 12.21
CA GLY A 46 5.86 -12.03 11.08
C GLY A 46 5.22 -13.39 10.77
N ARG A 47 4.16 -13.37 9.95
CA ARG A 47 3.30 -14.54 9.66
C ARG A 47 4.04 -15.70 8.98
N SER A 48 5.08 -15.40 8.21
CA SER A 48 5.90 -16.37 7.45
C SER A 48 7.35 -16.45 7.92
N GLY A 49 7.68 -15.87 9.08
CA GLY A 49 9.06 -15.71 9.55
C GLY A 49 9.86 -14.63 8.79
N VAL A 50 9.20 -13.92 7.88
CA VAL A 50 9.74 -12.74 7.20
C VAL A 50 9.12 -11.49 7.83
N PRO A 51 9.95 -10.50 8.23
CA PRO A 51 9.45 -9.27 8.80
C PRO A 51 8.85 -8.40 7.71
N THR A 52 7.52 -8.48 7.54
CA THR A 52 6.76 -7.73 6.55
C THR A 52 5.58 -7.01 7.19
N TYR A 53 5.22 -5.86 6.63
CA TYR A 53 4.10 -5.04 7.09
C TYR A 53 2.81 -5.47 6.41
N TYR A 54 1.76 -5.73 7.18
CA TYR A 54 0.40 -5.94 6.70
C TYR A 54 -0.63 -5.40 7.69
N ASP A 55 -1.60 -4.63 7.22
CA ASP A 55 -2.79 -4.29 7.99
C ASP A 55 -3.82 -5.41 7.79
N ASP A 56 -3.79 -6.41 8.67
CA ASP A 56 -4.73 -7.53 8.65
C ASP A 56 -5.46 -7.61 10.00
N ILE A 57 -6.78 -7.84 9.94
CA ILE A 57 -7.63 -8.02 11.11
C ILE A 57 -7.23 -9.30 11.86
N SER A 58 -6.79 -10.34 11.14
CA SER A 58 -6.36 -11.61 11.75
C SER A 58 -5.02 -11.49 12.48
N CYS A 59 -4.19 -10.54 12.08
CA CYS A 59 -2.84 -10.31 12.59
C CYS A 59 -2.66 -8.80 12.87
N PRO A 60 -3.28 -8.28 13.94
CA PRO A 60 -3.32 -6.84 14.21
C PRO A 60 -1.95 -6.25 14.53
N PHE A 61 -0.96 -7.09 14.87
CA PHE A 61 0.41 -6.68 15.17
C PHE A 61 1.35 -7.11 14.04
N PRO A 62 1.69 -6.21 13.09
CA PRO A 62 2.61 -6.52 12.01
C PRO A 62 4.03 -6.69 12.54
N ALA A 63 4.87 -7.39 11.76
CA ALA A 63 6.23 -7.71 12.16
C ALA A 63 7.18 -6.50 12.15
N ILE A 64 6.84 -5.49 11.37
CA ILE A 64 7.60 -4.24 11.23
C ILE A 64 6.65 -3.06 11.42
N ARG A 65 7.19 -1.88 11.76
CA ARG A 65 6.41 -0.63 11.81
C ARG A 65 6.10 -0.11 10.41
N PHE A 66 5.04 0.69 10.27
CA PHE A 66 4.64 1.27 8.99
C PHE A 66 5.67 2.25 8.44
N ARG A 67 6.09 3.23 9.25
CA ARG A 67 7.04 4.29 8.87
C ARG A 67 8.48 3.97 9.30
N ASN A 68 9.43 4.60 8.63
CA ASN A 68 10.85 4.58 9.02
C ASN A 68 11.06 5.26 10.37
N HIS A 69 12.17 4.94 11.03
CA HIS A 69 12.63 5.69 12.19
C HIS A 69 12.92 7.15 11.82
N ASP A 70 12.32 8.05 12.60
CA ASP A 70 12.53 9.50 12.55
C ASP A 70 12.95 9.97 13.95
N ASP A 71 13.86 10.96 14.03
CA ASP A 71 14.37 11.51 15.30
C ASP A 71 13.24 11.98 16.24
N LYS A 72 12.17 12.52 15.67
CA LYS A 72 10.98 12.96 16.43
C LYS A 72 10.29 11.79 17.13
N ILE A 73 10.24 10.64 16.49
CA ILE A 73 9.60 9.43 17.02
C ILE A 73 10.48 8.78 18.07
N GLU A 74 11.81 8.85 17.94
CA GLU A 74 12.73 8.38 18.98
C GLU A 74 12.55 9.15 20.31
N VAL A 75 12.34 10.47 20.24
CA VAL A 75 12.05 11.28 21.42
C VAL A 75 10.72 10.85 22.07
N LEU A 76 9.70 10.56 21.26
CA LEU A 76 8.40 10.07 21.75
C LEU A 76 8.51 8.67 22.36
N ARG A 77 9.30 7.77 21.76
CA ARG A 77 9.56 6.41 22.27
C ARG A 77 10.22 6.41 23.65
N LYS A 78 11.23 7.27 23.85
CA LYS A 78 11.89 7.40 25.17
C LYS A 78 10.92 7.87 26.26
N LYS A 79 9.88 8.61 25.87
CA LYS A 79 8.81 9.02 26.80
C LYS A 79 7.78 7.90 27.00
N GLU A 80 7.54 7.07 25.98
CA GLU A 80 6.63 5.91 26.04
C GLU A 80 7.07 4.87 27.08
N GLU A 81 8.37 4.76 27.35
CA GLU A 81 8.93 3.89 28.41
C GLU A 81 8.51 4.31 29.84
N GLY A 82 8.05 5.55 30.01
CA GLY A 82 7.56 6.07 31.29
C GLY A 82 6.11 5.66 31.61
N PRO A 83 5.59 6.02 32.80
CA PRO A 83 4.20 5.75 33.16
C PRO A 83 3.24 6.56 32.29
N TRP A 84 2.27 5.87 31.68
CA TRP A 84 1.25 6.51 30.86
C TRP A 84 0.26 7.22 31.77
N LYS A 85 0.14 8.55 31.61
CA LYS A 85 -0.87 9.35 32.32
C LYS A 85 -2.19 9.22 31.58
N TRP A 86 -3.11 8.41 32.07
CA TRP A 86 -4.44 8.30 31.46
C TRP A 86 -5.30 9.52 31.84
N GLY A 87 -5.63 10.39 30.88
CA GLY A 87 -6.51 11.57 31.11
C GLY A 87 -6.58 12.57 29.94
N GLU A 88 -7.51 13.53 30.01
CA GLU A 88 -7.77 14.56 28.98
C GLU A 88 -6.53 15.42 28.63
N ASN A 89 -5.59 15.54 29.58
CA ASN A 89 -4.39 16.36 29.43
C ASN A 89 -3.36 15.79 28.44
N VAL A 90 -3.38 14.47 28.16
CA VAL A 90 -2.45 13.83 27.20
C VAL A 90 -2.84 14.08 25.74
N ILE A 91 -4.11 14.37 25.46
CA ILE A 91 -4.59 14.69 24.11
C ILE A 91 -4.19 16.13 23.73
N ARG A 92 -3.97 17.00 24.72
CA ARG A 92 -3.71 18.43 24.53
C ARG A 92 -2.23 18.78 24.38
N ASP A 93 -1.32 17.99 24.96
CA ASP A 93 0.11 18.19 24.78
C ASP A 93 0.54 17.72 23.38
N GLU A 94 0.76 18.67 22.46
CA GLU A 94 1.23 18.41 21.08
C GLU A 94 2.50 17.52 21.03
N VAL A 95 3.31 17.57 22.09
CA VAL A 95 4.57 16.84 22.25
C VAL A 95 4.36 15.39 22.72
N GLU A 96 3.14 15.00 23.07
CA GLU A 96 2.80 13.68 23.65
C GLU A 96 1.66 12.98 22.89
N ASN A 97 1.39 13.37 21.64
CA ASN A 97 0.21 12.88 20.94
C ASN A 97 0.27 11.35 20.70
N PRO A 98 -0.51 10.52 21.41
CA PRO A 98 -0.52 9.06 21.22
C PRO A 98 -0.98 8.67 19.81
N MET A 99 -1.74 9.56 19.16
CA MET A 99 -2.15 9.44 17.76
C MET A 99 -0.96 9.45 16.80
N SER A 100 0.10 10.20 17.10
CA SER A 100 1.29 10.28 16.25
C SER A 100 2.11 8.98 16.31
N LEU A 101 2.27 8.42 17.52
CA LEU A 101 2.86 7.10 17.75
C LEU A 101 2.06 6.00 17.05
N TYR A 102 0.73 6.08 17.15
CA TYR A 102 -0.16 5.16 16.46
C TYR A 102 0.00 5.24 14.94
N ARG A 103 -0.03 6.44 14.35
CA ARG A 103 0.07 6.64 12.89
C ARG A 103 1.49 6.43 12.33
N HIS A 104 2.50 6.42 13.20
CA HIS A 104 3.84 5.96 12.87
C HIS A 104 3.90 4.44 12.78
N SER A 105 3.25 3.78 13.73
CA SER A 105 3.24 2.32 13.84
C SER A 105 2.36 1.65 12.80
N PHE A 106 1.17 2.19 12.58
CA PHE A 106 0.12 1.63 11.74
C PHE A 106 -0.28 2.58 10.61
N CYS A 107 -0.53 2.04 9.42
CA CYS A 107 -1.03 2.80 8.28
C CYS A 107 -2.53 3.09 8.41
N ARG A 108 -3.31 2.08 8.80
CA ARG A 108 -4.78 2.14 8.90
C ARG A 108 -5.25 1.75 10.29
N THR A 109 -6.41 2.28 10.68
CA THR A 109 -7.13 1.77 11.85
C THR A 109 -7.88 0.49 11.51
N LEU A 110 -8.27 -0.29 12.53
CA LEU A 110 -9.13 -1.45 12.32
C LEU A 110 -10.49 -1.06 11.73
N ALA A 111 -11.03 0.10 12.13
CA ALA A 111 -12.25 0.65 11.56
C ALA A 111 -12.09 1.01 10.06
N GLU A 112 -10.96 1.62 9.68
CA GLU A 112 -10.62 1.89 8.27
C GLU A 112 -10.47 0.60 7.47
N SER A 113 -9.91 -0.45 8.07
CA SER A 113 -9.67 -1.74 7.41
C SER A 113 -10.95 -2.55 7.22
N MET A 114 -11.92 -2.39 8.12
CA MET A 114 -13.24 -3.05 8.06
C MET A 114 -14.27 -2.24 7.25
N ALA A 115 -13.93 -1.04 6.79
CA ALA A 115 -14.86 -0.19 6.07
C ALA A 115 -15.38 -0.90 4.79
N PRO A 116 -16.70 -0.91 4.55
CA PRO A 116 -17.28 -1.61 3.41
C PRO A 116 -16.81 -0.99 2.09
N THR A 117 -16.25 -1.79 1.20
CA THR A 117 -15.81 -1.33 -0.11
C THR A 117 -16.93 -1.42 -1.14
N GLY A 118 -17.02 -0.44 -2.04
CA GLY A 118 -18.01 -0.40 -3.11
C GLY A 118 -17.72 -1.34 -4.30
N MET A 119 -16.77 -2.27 -4.16
CA MET A 119 -16.28 -3.12 -5.27
C MET A 119 -17.37 -4.00 -5.88
N TRP A 120 -18.38 -4.40 -5.10
CA TRP A 120 -19.51 -5.18 -5.58
C TRP A 120 -20.29 -4.46 -6.70
N LYS A 121 -20.36 -3.13 -6.67
CA LYS A 121 -21.00 -2.31 -7.72
C LYS A 121 -20.24 -2.42 -9.04
N MET A 122 -18.91 -2.46 -8.98
CA MET A 122 -18.07 -2.68 -10.16
C MET A 122 -18.30 -4.07 -10.75
N GLY A 123 -18.50 -5.09 -9.90
CA GLY A 123 -18.85 -6.44 -10.34
C GLY A 123 -20.14 -6.47 -11.16
N PHE A 124 -21.21 -5.81 -10.69
CA PHE A 124 -22.45 -5.70 -11.46
C PHE A 124 -22.29 -4.89 -12.75
N ALA A 125 -21.54 -3.79 -12.71
CA ALA A 125 -21.31 -2.97 -13.90
C ALA A 125 -20.67 -3.78 -15.03
N TRP A 126 -19.62 -4.56 -14.72
CA TRP A 126 -18.99 -5.45 -15.69
C TRP A 126 -19.93 -6.58 -16.16
N GLY A 127 -20.70 -7.17 -15.24
CA GLY A 127 -21.69 -8.19 -15.59
C GLY A 127 -22.72 -7.69 -16.60
N PHE A 128 -23.32 -6.52 -16.35
CA PHE A 128 -24.27 -5.92 -17.28
C PHE A 128 -23.63 -5.51 -18.60
N MET A 129 -22.40 -4.98 -18.59
CA MET A 129 -21.69 -4.62 -19.82
C MET A 129 -21.51 -5.84 -20.74
N VAL A 130 -21.07 -6.98 -20.21
CA VAL A 130 -20.88 -8.20 -21.00
C VAL A 130 -22.23 -8.75 -21.51
N MET A 131 -23.27 -8.74 -20.67
CA MET A 131 -24.62 -9.16 -21.07
C MET A 131 -25.18 -8.31 -22.21
N THR A 132 -25.00 -6.99 -22.14
CA THR A 132 -25.41 -6.07 -23.20
C THR A 132 -24.69 -6.37 -24.50
N VAL A 133 -23.37 -6.56 -24.47
CA VAL A 133 -22.60 -6.92 -25.68
C VAL A 133 -23.08 -8.26 -26.27
N GLY A 134 -23.37 -9.26 -25.43
CA GLY A 134 -23.92 -10.54 -25.87
C GLY A 134 -25.29 -10.41 -26.55
N LEU A 135 -26.19 -9.56 -26.01
CA LEU A 135 -27.49 -9.26 -26.60
C LEU A 135 -27.35 -8.54 -27.95
N PHE A 136 -26.48 -7.54 -28.05
CA PHE A 136 -26.21 -6.86 -29.32
C PHE A 136 -25.65 -7.81 -30.38
N PHE A 137 -24.73 -8.69 -29.99
CA PHE A 137 -24.19 -9.71 -30.89
C PHE A 137 -25.27 -10.70 -31.35
N PHE A 138 -26.15 -11.15 -30.45
CA PHE A 138 -27.27 -12.02 -30.81
C PHE A 138 -28.23 -11.35 -31.80
N LEU A 139 -28.58 -10.08 -31.57
CA LEU A 139 -29.41 -9.30 -32.49
C LEU A 139 -28.74 -9.14 -33.86
N TYR A 140 -27.43 -8.86 -33.90
CA TYR A 140 -26.67 -8.76 -35.13
C TYR A 140 -26.74 -10.05 -35.96
N VAL A 141 -26.51 -11.21 -35.33
CA VAL A 141 -26.61 -12.52 -36.02
C VAL A 141 -28.04 -12.77 -36.52
N ARG A 142 -29.06 -12.45 -35.72
CA ARG A 142 -30.47 -12.66 -36.08
C ARG A 142 -30.98 -11.74 -37.19
N LEU A 143 -30.46 -10.52 -37.30
CA LEU A 143 -30.95 -9.53 -38.28
C LEU A 143 -30.18 -9.59 -39.59
N PHE A 144 -28.88 -9.92 -39.56
CA PHE A 144 -28.02 -9.78 -40.74
C PHE A 144 -27.43 -11.10 -41.27
N ILE A 145 -27.42 -12.17 -40.48
CA ILE A 145 -26.77 -13.44 -40.87
C ILE A 145 -27.78 -14.55 -41.11
N VAL A 146 -28.75 -14.73 -40.20
CA VAL A 146 -29.68 -15.86 -40.23
C VAL A 146 -31.05 -15.43 -40.70
N ASP A 147 -31.42 -15.79 -41.92
CA ASP A 147 -32.80 -15.76 -42.38
C ASP A 147 -33.57 -16.93 -41.76
N VAL A 148 -34.25 -16.68 -40.65
CA VAL A 148 -35.04 -17.72 -39.97
C VAL A 148 -36.34 -17.95 -40.77
N PRO A 149 -36.55 -19.13 -41.36
CA PRO A 149 -37.82 -19.42 -42.01
C PRO A 149 -38.94 -19.39 -40.96
N VAL A 150 -40.04 -18.72 -41.29
CA VAL A 150 -41.21 -18.64 -40.40
C VAL A 150 -41.73 -20.05 -40.18
N ASN A 151 -41.80 -20.48 -38.92
CA ASN A 151 -42.38 -21.77 -38.60
C ASN A 151 -43.88 -21.72 -38.92
N VAL A 152 -44.31 -22.56 -39.87
CA VAL A 152 -45.72 -22.64 -40.30
C VAL A 152 -46.67 -22.85 -39.12
N MET A 153 -46.27 -23.59 -38.09
CA MET A 153 -47.07 -23.85 -36.89
C MET A 153 -47.28 -22.60 -36.00
N GLN A 154 -46.51 -21.53 -36.21
CA GLN A 154 -46.66 -20.27 -35.49
C GLN A 154 -47.65 -19.32 -36.15
N LEU A 155 -48.13 -19.64 -37.36
CA LEU A 155 -49.16 -18.85 -38.02
C LEU A 155 -50.48 -18.95 -37.23
N PRO A 156 -51.27 -17.87 -37.20
CA PRO A 156 -52.51 -17.83 -36.43
C PRO A 156 -53.46 -18.99 -36.79
N GLU A 157 -53.52 -19.36 -38.07
CA GLU A 157 -54.34 -20.47 -38.59
C GLU A 157 -54.07 -21.81 -37.88
N TYR A 158 -52.81 -22.16 -37.65
CA TYR A 158 -52.44 -23.42 -36.99
C TYR A 158 -52.42 -23.30 -35.46
N ARG A 159 -52.23 -22.09 -34.92
CA ARG A 159 -52.28 -21.84 -33.47
C ARG A 159 -53.70 -21.92 -32.93
N GLU A 160 -54.69 -21.47 -33.71
CA GLU A 160 -56.11 -21.49 -33.34
C GLU A 160 -56.77 -22.85 -33.60
N ALA A 161 -56.13 -23.72 -34.38
CA ALA A 161 -56.60 -25.06 -34.71
C ALA A 161 -56.22 -26.15 -33.67
N LEU A 162 -55.44 -25.81 -32.64
CA LEU A 162 -55.04 -26.65 -31.50
C LEU A 162 -55.87 -26.32 -30.26
#